data_AF-A0A6G1AFP1-F1
#
_entry.id   AF-A0A6G1AFP1-F1
#
_cell.length_a   1.000
_cell.length_b   1.000
_cell.length_c   1.000
_cell.angle_alpha   90.00
_cell.angle_beta   90.00
_cell.angle_gamma   90.00
#
_symmetry.space_group_name_H-M   'P 1'
#
loop_
_entity.id
_entity.type
_entity.pdbx_description
1 polymer ?
#
loop_
_entity_poly.entity_id
_entity_poly.type
_entity_poly.pdbx_seq_one_letter_code
_entity_poly.pdbx_strand_id
1 'polypeptide(L)'
;MAALSKSIPHNCYEIGHTWHPSCGVSFVQITRGALEESLKIYAPLYLIAAILRKRKLEYYLHKLLPEILQSASFLTANGALYMAFFCILRLILGKFYSWSPGFGAALPASYVAILIERKSR
;
A
#
# COMPACT_ATOMS: atom_id res chain seq x y z
N MET A 1 9.16 -10.50 27.18
CA MET A 1 8.86 -9.11 26.77
C MET A 1 10.09 -8.27 26.39
N ALA A 2 11.33 -8.79 26.44
CA ALA A 2 12.54 -8.05 26.07
C ALA A 2 12.83 -7.96 24.54
N ALA A 3 12.13 -8.73 23.71
CA ALA A 3 12.40 -8.77 22.27
C ALA A 3 11.90 -7.53 21.51
N LEU A 4 10.79 -6.92 21.96
CA LEU A 4 10.17 -5.78 21.27
C LEU A 4 10.88 -4.45 21.54
N SER A 5 11.55 -4.31 22.69
CA SER A 5 12.31 -3.12 23.05
C SER A 5 13.73 -3.08 22.46
N LYS A 6 14.17 -4.14 21.78
CA LYS A 6 15.49 -4.19 21.14
C LYS A 6 15.56 -3.14 20.03
N SER A 7 16.40 -2.14 20.24
CA SER A 7 16.65 -1.10 19.24
C SER A 7 17.55 -1.62 18.14
N ILE A 8 17.21 -1.30 16.90
CA ILE A 8 17.99 -1.61 15.71
C ILE A 8 18.60 -0.30 15.22
N PRO A 9 19.93 -0.13 15.28
CA PRO A 9 20.62 1.14 15.03
C PRO A 9 20.83 1.42 13.53
N HIS A 10 19.81 1.14 12.72
CA HIS A 10 19.85 1.36 11.27
C HIS A 10 18.94 2.52 10.85
N ASN A 11 19.22 3.08 9.69
CA ASN A 11 18.38 4.10 9.06
C ASN A 11 17.33 3.46 8.13
N CYS A 12 16.40 4.26 7.61
CA CYS A 12 15.33 3.76 6.74
C CYS A 12 15.86 3.17 5.42
N TYR A 13 16.99 3.68 4.92
CA TYR A 13 17.65 3.17 3.73
C TYR A 13 18.20 1.76 3.93
N GLU A 14 18.86 1.48 5.06
CA GLU A 14 19.48 0.18 5.36
C GLU A 14 18.47 -0.95 5.56
N ILE A 15 17.22 -0.64 5.92
CA ILE A 15 16.19 -1.66 6.21
C ILE A 15 15.04 -1.63 5.21
N GLY A 16 14.45 -0.47 4.96
CA GLY A 16 13.15 -0.37 4.29
C GLY A 16 13.22 -0.03 2.81
N HIS A 17 14.09 0.91 2.44
CA HIS A 17 14.19 1.41 1.07
C HIS A 17 15.63 1.46 0.57
N THR A 18 16.25 0.28 0.53
CA THR A 18 17.67 0.05 0.18
C THR A 18 18.05 0.45 -1.25
N TRP A 19 17.08 0.83 -2.09
CA TRP A 19 17.31 1.27 -3.46
C TRP A 19 17.48 2.80 -3.59
N HIS A 20 17.03 3.59 -2.62
CA HIS A 20 17.18 5.05 -2.68
C HIS A 20 17.23 5.68 -1.27
N PRO A 21 18.20 6.58 -0.98
CA PRO A 21 18.41 7.08 0.38
C PRO A 21 17.32 8.03 0.89
N SER A 22 16.61 8.73 -0.01
CA SER A 22 15.51 9.63 0.37
C SER A 22 14.20 8.87 0.59
N CYS A 23 13.65 8.94 1.80
CA CYS A 23 12.35 8.37 2.15
C CYS A 23 11.22 8.85 1.23
N GLY A 24 11.22 10.14 0.87
CA GLY A 24 10.18 10.74 0.02
C GLY A 24 10.22 10.20 -1.41
N VAL A 25 11.41 10.07 -1.99
CA VAL A 25 11.57 9.48 -3.33
C VAL A 25 11.18 8.01 -3.32
N SER A 26 11.60 7.27 -2.30
CA SER A 26 11.24 5.85 -2.13
C SER A 26 9.73 5.66 -1.98
N PHE A 27 9.05 6.54 -1.24
CA PHE A 27 7.59 6.54 -1.13
C PHE A 27 6.91 6.74 -2.50
N VAL A 28 7.36 7.72 -3.29
CA VAL A 28 6.79 7.98 -4.63
C VAL A 28 7.04 6.79 -5.56
N GLN A 29 8.24 6.21 -5.53
CA GLN A 29 8.59 5.04 -6.34
C GLN A 29 7.72 3.83 -5.99
N ILE A 30 7.54 3.54 -4.70
CA ILE A 30 6.64 2.46 -4.25
C ILE A 30 5.19 2.74 -4.62
N THR A 31 4.73 3.98 -4.45
CA THR A 31 3.35 4.36 -4.81
C THR A 31 3.11 4.14 -6.30
N ARG A 32 4.04 4.59 -7.16
CA ARG A 32 3.95 4.40 -8.60
C ARG A 32 3.99 2.93 -8.99
N GLY A 33 4.96 2.17 -8.46
CA GLY A 33 5.09 0.73 -8.74
C GLY A 33 3.87 -0.06 -8.28
N ALA A 34 3.37 0.22 -7.07
CA ALA A 34 2.18 -0.43 -6.53
C ALA A 34 0.92 -0.07 -7.33
N LEU A 35 0.81 1.15 -7.88
CA LEU A 35 -0.29 1.52 -8.78
C LEU A 35 -0.22 0.79 -10.12
N GLU A 36 0.97 0.69 -10.69
CA GLU A 36 1.17 -0.02 -11.96
C GLU A 36 0.84 -1.51 -11.82
N GLU A 37 1.37 -2.16 -10.78
CA GLU A 37 1.10 -3.58 -10.52
C GLU A 37 -0.35 -3.83 -10.12
N SER A 38 -0.98 -2.93 -9.34
CA SER A 38 -2.39 -3.09 -8.99
C SER A 38 -3.30 -3.02 -10.21
N LEU A 39 -3.02 -2.12 -11.16
CA LEU A 39 -3.74 -2.06 -12.43
C LEU A 39 -3.49 -3.30 -13.29
N LYS A 40 -2.26 -3.81 -13.37
CA LYS A 40 -1.93 -5.06 -14.09
C LYS A 40 -2.66 -6.28 -13.53
N ILE A 41 -2.94 -6.31 -12.22
CA ILE A 41 -3.66 -7.42 -11.58
C ILE A 41 -5.18 -7.24 -11.75
N TYR A 42 -5.71 -6.08 -11.36
CA TYR A 42 -7.15 -5.88 -11.30
C TYR A 42 -7.77 -5.63 -12.67
N ALA A 43 -7.12 -4.91 -13.58
CA ALA A 43 -7.73 -4.62 -14.89
C ALA A 43 -8.05 -5.89 -15.69
N PRO A 44 -7.12 -6.87 -15.85
CA PRO A 44 -7.45 -8.13 -16.55
C PRO A 44 -8.49 -8.95 -15.81
N LEU A 45 -8.41 -9.04 -14.47
CA LEU A 45 -9.36 -9.80 -13.66
C LEU A 45 -10.80 -9.31 -13.88
N TYR A 46 -11.00 -8.00 -13.75
CA TYR A 46 -12.30 -7.36 -13.91
C TYR A 46 -12.78 -7.42 -15.38
N LEU A 47 -11.87 -7.24 -16.34
CA LEU A 47 -12.20 -7.33 -17.77
C LEU A 47 -12.67 -8.74 -18.16
N ILE A 48 -11.92 -9.78 -17.78
CA ILE A 48 -12.28 -11.18 -18.04
C ILE A 48 -13.62 -11.50 -17.37
N ALA A 49 -13.82 -11.08 -16.12
CA ALA A 49 -15.09 -11.28 -15.41
C ALA A 49 -16.27 -10.59 -16.11
N ALA A 50 -16.07 -9.39 -16.68
CA ALA A 50 -17.10 -8.67 -17.42
C ALA A 50 -17.45 -9.35 -18.75
N ILE A 51 -16.45 -9.86 -19.47
CA ILE A 51 -16.61 -10.60 -20.73
C ILE A 51 -17.38 -11.91 -20.49
N LEU A 52 -16.97 -12.71 -19.50
CA LEU A 52 -17.63 -13.97 -19.15
C LEU A 52 -19.09 -13.76 -18.74
N ARG A 53 -19.40 -12.63 -18.10
CA ARG A 53 -20.77 -12.25 -17.71
C ARG A 53 -21.58 -11.56 -18.82
N LYS A 54 -21.02 -11.39 -20.02
CA LYS A 54 -21.65 -10.72 -21.18
C LYS A 54 -22.29 -9.37 -20.82
N ARG A 55 -21.57 -8.55 -20.05
CA ARG A 55 -22.08 -7.24 -19.59
C ARG A 55 -22.22 -6.25 -20.77
N LYS A 56 -23.18 -5.34 -20.68
CA LYS A 56 -23.39 -4.25 -21.67
C LYS A 56 -22.26 -3.22 -21.59
N LEU A 57 -22.03 -2.46 -22.67
CA LEU A 57 -20.96 -1.46 -22.78
C LEU A 57 -21.02 -0.38 -21.68
N GLU A 58 -22.23 0.03 -21.28
CA GLU A 58 -22.44 0.97 -20.15
C GLU A 58 -21.83 0.49 -18.83
N TYR A 59 -21.79 -0.82 -18.58
CA TYR A 59 -21.17 -1.38 -17.38
C TYR A 59 -19.66 -1.15 -17.34
N TYR A 60 -18.99 -1.18 -18.49
CA TYR A 60 -17.53 -0.98 -18.57
C TYR A 60 -17.14 0.43 -18.15
N LEU A 61 -17.90 1.44 -18.59
CA LEU A 61 -17.60 2.84 -18.27
C LEU A 61 -18.05 3.24 -16.87
N HIS A 62 -19.27 2.87 -16.47
CA HIS A 62 -19.87 3.39 -15.23
C HIS A 62 -19.61 2.52 -14.00
N LYS A 63 -19.24 1.25 -14.16
CA LYS A 63 -19.05 0.33 -13.02
C LYS A 63 -17.68 -0.32 -12.99
N LEU A 64 -17.20 -0.83 -14.12
CA LEU A 64 -15.94 -1.56 -14.17
C LEU A 64 -14.76 -0.66 -13.82
N LEU A 65 -14.69 0.53 -14.41
CA LEU A 65 -13.61 1.46 -14.16
C LEU A 65 -13.55 1.91 -12.69
N PRO A 66 -14.66 2.36 -12.06
CA PRO A 66 -14.66 2.63 -10.62
C PRO A 66 -14.30 1.42 -9.74
N GLU A 67 -14.75 0.21 -10.10
CA GLU A 67 -14.41 -1.01 -9.35
C GLU A 67 -12.90 -1.32 -9.44
N ILE A 68 -12.31 -1.22 -10.64
CA ILE A 68 -10.86 -1.38 -10.83
C ILE A 68 -10.09 -0.32 -10.04
N LEU A 69 -10.48 0.95 -10.15
CA LEU A 69 -9.80 2.05 -9.46
C LEU A 69 -9.92 1.93 -7.94
N GLN A 70 -11.05 1.42 -7.42
CA GLN A 70 -11.25 1.17 -6.00
C GLN A 70 -10.34 0.06 -5.47
N SER A 71 -10.21 -1.04 -6.21
CA SER A 71 -9.31 -2.13 -5.84
C SER A 71 -7.84 -1.73 -5.99
N ALA A 72 -7.52 -0.98 -7.04
CA ALA A 72 -6.19 -0.43 -7.26
C ALA A 72 -5.82 0.53 -6.13
N SER A 73 -6.72 1.46 -5.77
CA SER A 73 -6.48 2.42 -4.69
C SER A 73 -6.29 1.74 -3.34
N PHE A 74 -7.05 0.68 -3.02
CA PHE A 74 -6.85 -0.12 -1.82
C PHE A 74 -5.43 -0.69 -1.73
N LEU A 75 -4.99 -1.42 -2.78
CA LEU A 75 -3.70 -2.09 -2.79
C LEU A 75 -2.54 -1.08 -2.80
N THR A 76 -2.65 -0.05 -3.63
CA THR A 76 -1.65 1.02 -3.72
C THR A 76 -1.56 1.79 -2.41
N ALA A 77 -2.69 2.16 -1.79
CA ALA A 77 -2.69 2.87 -0.53
C ALA A 77 -2.07 2.02 0.59
N ASN A 78 -2.36 0.71 0.65
CA ASN A 78 -1.76 -0.17 1.64
C ASN A 78 -0.22 -0.17 1.56
N GLY A 79 0.33 -0.37 0.36
CA GLY A 79 1.79 -0.37 0.15
C GLY A 79 2.43 1.00 0.37
N ALA A 80 1.81 2.07 -0.13
CA ALA A 80 2.31 3.43 0.01
C ALA A 80 2.29 3.88 1.48
N LEU A 81 1.18 3.67 2.18
CA LEU A 81 1.04 4.03 3.59
C LEU A 81 1.94 3.19 4.48
N TYR A 82 2.17 1.91 4.16
CA TYR A 82 3.16 1.11 4.86
C TYR A 82 4.54 1.77 4.79
N MET A 83 4.99 2.15 3.59
CA MET A 83 6.29 2.83 3.43
C MET A 83 6.33 4.19 4.16
N ALA A 84 5.23 4.95 4.12
CA ALA A 84 5.13 6.22 4.84
C ALA A 84 5.23 6.03 6.35
N PHE A 85 4.41 5.14 6.93
CA PHE A 85 4.42 4.86 8.37
C PHE A 85 5.74 4.25 8.84
N PHE A 86 6.37 3.40 8.01
CA PHE A 86 7.71 2.86 8.28
C PHE A 86 8.73 3.99 8.52
N CYS A 87 8.74 5.00 7.65
CA CYS A 87 9.66 6.13 7.76
C CYS A 87 9.26 7.10 8.88
N ILE A 88 7.96 7.40 9.02
CA ILE A 88 7.44 8.32 10.04
C ILE A 88 7.67 7.77 11.45
N LEU A 89 7.42 6.48 11.68
CA LEU A 89 7.66 5.87 12.98
C LEU A 89 9.13 5.90 13.35
N ARG A 90 10.04 5.68 12.40
CA ARG A 90 11.48 5.81 12.63
C ARG A 90 11.91 7.24 12.97
N LEU A 91 11.23 8.23 12.39
CA LEU A 91 11.45 9.66 12.68
C LEU A 91 10.97 10.01 14.08
N ILE A 92 9.76 9.59 14.46
CA ILE A 92 9.16 9.86 15.78
C ILE A 92 9.94 9.16 16.90
N LEU A 93 10.32 7.89 16.69
CA LEU A 93 10.97 7.07 17.70
C LEU A 93 12.49 7.27 17.75
N GLY A 94 13.08 7.92 16.74
CA GLY A 94 14.52 8.15 16.63
C GLY A 94 15.37 6.89 16.42
N LYS A 95 14.80 5.68 16.50
CA LYS A 95 15.40 4.35 16.22
C LYS A 95 14.33 3.37 15.74
N PHE A 96 14.74 2.28 15.10
CA PHE A 96 13.84 1.15 14.87
C PHE A 96 13.77 0.28 16.10
N TYR A 97 12.58 -0.22 16.40
CA TYR A 97 12.35 -1.30 17.35
C TYR A 97 11.85 -2.53 16.59
N SER A 98 12.05 -3.74 17.13
CA SER A 98 11.69 -4.98 16.43
C SER A 98 10.22 -5.05 15.96
N TRP A 99 9.30 -4.32 16.60
CA TRP A 99 7.88 -4.27 16.23
C TRP A 99 7.54 -3.14 15.26
N SER A 100 8.33 -2.07 15.23
CA SER A 100 8.02 -0.84 14.49
C SER A 100 7.96 -1.02 12.97
N PRO A 101 8.91 -1.69 12.28
CA PRO A 101 8.85 -1.84 10.83
C PRO A 101 7.79 -2.85 10.38
N GLY A 102 7.42 -3.79 11.26
CA GLY A 102 6.37 -4.77 11.00
C GLY A 102 5.03 -4.21 11.43
N PHE A 103 4.57 -4.63 12.62
CA PHE A 103 3.25 -4.29 13.14
C PHE A 103 2.99 -2.78 13.24
N GLY A 104 3.99 -2.00 13.67
CA GLY A 104 3.84 -0.56 13.85
C GLY A 104 3.46 0.16 12.57
N ALA A 105 4.14 -0.14 11.46
CA ALA A 105 3.85 0.45 10.16
C ALA A 105 2.67 -0.22 9.44
N ALA A 106 2.55 -1.54 9.53
CA ALA A 106 1.57 -2.32 8.77
C ALA A 106 0.14 -2.17 9.28
N LEU A 107 -0.07 -2.10 10.61
CA LEU A 107 -1.40 -1.91 11.18
C LEU A 107 -2.10 -0.63 10.71
N PRO A 108 -1.52 0.57 10.91
CA PRO A 108 -2.18 1.81 10.51
C PRO A 108 -2.32 1.88 8.99
N ALA A 109 -1.34 1.37 8.22
CA ALA A 109 -1.44 1.29 6.77
C ALA A 109 -2.65 0.45 6.33
N SER A 110 -2.77 -0.77 6.87
CA SER A 110 -3.86 -1.68 6.54
C SER A 110 -5.21 -1.13 7.00
N TYR A 111 -5.27 -0.50 8.17
CA TYR A 111 -6.49 0.10 8.69
C TYR A 111 -7.00 1.21 7.76
N VAL A 112 -6.12 2.15 7.37
CA VAL A 112 -6.48 3.22 6.43
C VAL A 112 -6.83 2.67 5.06
N ALA A 113 -6.11 1.65 4.56
CA ALA A 113 -6.45 0.99 3.30
C ALA A 113 -7.87 0.40 3.34
N ILE A 114 -8.24 -0.32 4.41
CA ILE A 114 -9.59 -0.87 4.58
C ILE A 114 -10.66 0.24 4.61
N LEU A 115 -10.36 1.38 5.22
CA LEU A 115 -11.25 2.55 5.18
C LEU A 115 -11.42 3.12 3.78
N ILE A 116 -10.36 3.10 2.96
CA ILE A 116 -10.41 3.51 1.55
C ILE A 116 -11.28 2.54 0.74
N GLU A 117 -11.16 1.24 0.97
CA GLU A 117 -11.95 0.22 0.26
C GLU A 117 -13.44 0.26 0.62
N ARG A 118 -13.76 0.52 1.90
CA ARG A 118 -15.15 0.52 2.37
C ARG A 118 -15.96 1.62 1.67
N LYS A 119 -16.87 1.22 0.79
CA LYS A 119 -18.03 2.04 0.44
C LYS A 119 -18.78 2.39 1.73
N SER A 120 -18.96 3.67 2.00
CA SER A 120 -19.92 4.16 3.00
C SER A 120 -21.25 3.43 2.74
N ARG A 121 -21.72 2.68 3.73
CA ARG A 121 -23.02 2.01 3.67
C ARG A 121 -24.14 3.02 3.80
#